data_AF-A0ABD3WI07-F1
#
_entry.id   AF-A0ABD3WI07-F1
#
_cell.length_a   1.000
_cell.length_b   1.000
_cell.length_c   1.000
_cell.angle_alpha   90.00
_cell.angle_beta   90.00
_cell.angle_gamma   90.00
#
_symmetry.space_group_name_H-M   'P 1'
#
loop_
_entity.id
_entity.type
_entity.pdbx_description
1 polymer ?
#
loop_
_entity_poly.entity_id
_entity_poly.type
_entity_poly.pdbx_seq_one_letter_code
_entity_poly.pdbx_strand_id
1 'polypeptide(L)'
;MIFRKVQFQYLQIFINVGCIVTGMCTCLPLGAVTNIFLGQCILYTNAVVQLINNDTVILDSVQTKWSDVKQCHFTTFAPVLGVIHAFIWCWYYFLMKSDFDGEKNDDYLLVPTIHTNGVMFFILLIASSMIGSGMDIWCNSLEKDGHLGYTCAESQMLPWKIVPSARGPEIHNFYSLLLTAK
;
A
#
# COMPACT_ATOMS: atom_id res chain seq x y z
N MET A 1 21.30 -21.65 26.26
CA MET A 1 20.11 -20.81 26.03
C MET A 1 20.45 -19.52 25.24
N ILE A 2 21.68 -19.00 25.36
CA ILE A 2 22.21 -17.80 24.67
C ILE A 2 22.14 -17.88 23.13
N PHE A 3 22.53 -19.00 22.51
CA PHE A 3 22.47 -19.16 21.04
C PHE A 3 21.06 -18.98 20.46
N ARG A 4 20.02 -19.36 21.21
CA ARG A 4 18.62 -19.22 20.77
C ARG A 4 18.14 -17.76 20.86
N LYS A 5 18.66 -16.98 21.81
CA LYS A 5 18.35 -15.53 21.96
C LYS A 5 18.97 -14.70 20.85
N VAL A 6 20.23 -14.96 20.51
CA VAL A 6 20.93 -14.25 19.43
C VAL A 6 20.26 -14.51 18.07
N GLN A 7 19.85 -15.75 17.78
CA GLN A 7 19.11 -16.06 16.54
C GLN A 7 17.74 -15.38 16.49
N PHE A 8 17.04 -15.26 17.61
CA PHE A 8 15.74 -14.58 17.68
C PHE A 8 15.87 -13.08 17.40
N GLN A 9 16.90 -12.42 17.95
CA GLN A 9 17.18 -11.00 17.70
C GLN A 9 17.49 -10.72 16.22
N TYR A 10 18.33 -11.55 15.58
CA TYR A 10 18.62 -11.39 14.14
C TYR A 10 17.39 -11.60 13.27
N LEU A 11 16.59 -12.63 13.56
CA LEU A 11 15.34 -12.88 12.85
C LEU A 11 14.39 -11.67 12.97
N GLN A 12 14.30 -11.10 14.16
CA GLN A 12 13.41 -9.98 14.40
C GLN A 12 13.87 -8.69 13.72
N ILE A 13 15.18 -8.40 13.73
CA ILE A 13 15.73 -7.27 12.96
C ILE A 13 15.43 -7.45 11.47
N PHE A 14 15.63 -8.65 10.94
CA PHE A 14 15.35 -8.94 9.52
C PHE A 14 13.87 -8.72 9.16
N ILE A 15 12.95 -9.19 10.00
CA ILE A 15 11.50 -9.00 9.78
C ILE A 15 11.12 -7.52 9.83
N ASN A 16 11.64 -6.75 10.80
CA ASN A 16 11.34 -5.31 10.90
C ASN A 16 11.89 -4.52 9.72
N VAL A 17 13.12 -4.80 9.28
CA VAL A 17 13.69 -4.19 8.08
C VAL A 17 12.86 -4.54 6.84
N GLY A 18 12.45 -5.81 6.71
CA GLY A 18 11.54 -6.23 5.65
C GLY A 18 10.22 -5.47 5.67
N CYS A 19 9.62 -5.27 6.84
CA CYS A 19 8.39 -4.51 7.03
C CYS A 19 8.55 -3.02 6.65
N ILE A 20 9.70 -2.41 6.95
CA ILE A 20 10.00 -1.03 6.55
C ILE A 20 10.02 -0.92 5.01
N VAL A 21 10.75 -1.83 4.34
CA VAL A 21 10.87 -1.82 2.88
C VAL A 21 9.51 -2.06 2.22
N THR A 22 8.77 -3.09 2.63
CA THR A 22 7.46 -3.39 2.04
C THR A 22 6.41 -2.33 2.37
N GLY A 23 6.47 -1.74 3.55
CA GLY A 23 5.62 -0.61 3.94
C GLY A 23 5.87 0.63 3.08
N MET A 24 7.13 0.98 2.82
CA MET A 24 7.49 2.08 1.91
C MET A 24 7.05 1.80 0.47
N CYS A 25 7.30 0.58 -0.02
CA CYS A 25 6.88 0.16 -1.37
C CYS A 25 5.36 0.15 -1.56
N THR A 26 4.56 0.14 -0.49
CA THR A 26 3.10 0.19 -0.57
C THR A 26 2.56 1.60 -0.34
N CYS A 27 3.04 2.32 0.69
CA CYS A 27 2.51 3.64 1.02
C CYS A 27 2.82 4.71 -0.04
N LEU A 28 4.00 4.66 -0.68
CA LEU A 28 4.41 5.62 -1.71
C LEU A 28 3.52 5.56 -2.96
N PRO A 29 3.31 4.40 -3.61
CA PRO A 29 2.43 4.33 -4.78
C PRO A 29 0.97 4.60 -4.42
N LEU A 30 0.48 4.14 -3.26
CA LEU A 30 -0.87 4.46 -2.80
C LEU A 30 -1.07 5.97 -2.64
N GLY A 31 -0.12 6.67 -1.99
CA GLY A 31 -0.18 8.12 -1.82
C GLY A 31 -0.10 8.89 -3.14
N ALA A 32 0.77 8.46 -4.06
CA ALA A 32 0.89 9.07 -5.39
C ALA A 32 -0.41 8.92 -6.19
N VAL A 33 -0.99 7.71 -6.19
CA VAL A 33 -2.26 7.41 -6.86
C VAL A 33 -3.38 8.29 -6.27
N THR A 34 -3.53 8.34 -4.94
CA THR A 34 -4.56 9.19 -4.30
C THR A 34 -4.41 10.67 -4.66
N ASN A 35 -3.19 11.20 -4.76
CA ASN A 35 -2.96 12.60 -5.12
C ASN A 35 -3.46 12.91 -6.55
N ILE A 36 -3.18 12.02 -7.50
CA ILE A 36 -3.54 12.17 -8.91
C ILE A 36 -5.06 12.14 -9.10
N PHE A 37 -5.76 11.31 -8.34
CA PHE A 37 -7.22 11.25 -8.34
C PHE A 37 -7.87 12.33 -7.45
N LEU A 38 -7.19 13.45 -7.22
CA LEU A 38 -7.69 14.59 -6.42
C LEU A 38 -8.18 14.18 -5.02
N GLY A 39 -7.51 13.20 -4.39
CA GLY A 39 -7.88 12.70 -3.07
C GLY A 39 -9.01 11.66 -3.05
N GLN A 40 -9.50 11.22 -4.22
CA GLN A 40 -10.54 10.20 -4.31
C GLN A 40 -9.94 8.78 -4.25
N CYS A 41 -10.73 7.84 -3.70
CA CYS A 41 -10.31 6.45 -3.53
C CYS A 41 -10.52 5.66 -4.83
N ILE A 42 -9.46 5.10 -5.42
CA ILE A 42 -9.58 4.21 -6.57
C ILE A 42 -10.04 2.79 -6.19
N LEU A 43 -9.69 2.33 -4.98
CA LEU A 43 -10.07 1.01 -4.49
C LEU A 43 -11.60 0.90 -4.41
N TYR A 44 -12.16 -0.18 -4.96
CA TYR A 44 -13.60 -0.47 -5.00
C TYR A 44 -14.44 0.50 -5.84
N THR A 45 -13.81 1.33 -6.67
CA THR A 45 -14.52 2.27 -7.53
C THR A 45 -15.06 1.57 -8.77
N ASN A 46 -16.31 1.87 -9.12
CA ASN A 46 -16.88 1.46 -10.40
C ASN A 46 -16.70 2.61 -11.39
N ALA A 47 -15.75 2.41 -12.31
CA ALA A 47 -15.24 3.43 -13.21
C ALA A 47 -16.04 3.44 -14.51
N VAL A 48 -16.60 4.61 -14.84
CA VAL A 48 -17.21 4.81 -16.15
C VAL A 48 -16.12 5.37 -17.06
N VAL A 49 -15.61 4.49 -17.93
CA VAL A 49 -14.54 4.80 -18.87
C VAL A 49 -15.03 4.72 -20.31
N GLN A 50 -14.49 5.60 -21.15
CA GLN A 50 -14.77 5.61 -22.58
C GLN A 50 -13.46 5.54 -23.37
N LEU A 51 -13.39 4.64 -24.36
CA LEU A 51 -12.28 4.61 -25.30
C LEU A 51 -12.51 5.63 -26.42
N ILE A 52 -11.56 6.52 -26.65
CA ILE A 52 -11.55 7.37 -27.85
C ILE A 52 -10.60 6.76 -28.88
N ASN A 53 -10.90 6.96 -30.17
CA ASN A 53 -10.24 6.47 -31.39
C ASN A 53 -8.68 6.48 -31.46
N ASN A 54 -7.97 6.98 -30.45
CA ASN A 54 -6.50 6.98 -30.35
C ASN A 54 -5.99 6.11 -29.17
N ASP A 55 -6.74 5.09 -28.76
CA ASP A 55 -6.45 4.24 -27.59
C ASP A 55 -6.25 5.00 -26.27
N THR A 56 -6.87 6.19 -26.17
CA THR A 56 -6.88 7.00 -24.94
C THR A 56 -8.10 6.66 -24.10
N VAL A 57 -7.88 6.27 -22.86
CA VAL A 57 -8.95 5.98 -21.89
C VAL A 57 -9.36 7.27 -21.20
N ILE A 58 -10.61 7.69 -21.43
CA ILE A 58 -11.20 8.81 -20.71
C ILE A 58 -11.96 8.28 -19.50
N LEU A 59 -11.54 8.72 -18.32
CA LEU A 59 -12.26 8.50 -17.06
C LEU A 59 -13.17 9.71 -16.80
N ASP A 60 -14.47 9.49 -16.78
CA ASP A 60 -15.45 10.51 -16.37
C ASP A 60 -15.56 10.53 -14.84
N SER A 61 -14.93 11.52 -14.21
CA SER A 61 -14.90 11.68 -12.75
C SER A 61 -16.27 12.00 -12.13
N VAL A 62 -17.24 12.48 -12.92
CA VAL A 62 -18.58 12.88 -12.43
C VAL A 62 -19.54 11.70 -12.45
N GLN A 63 -19.40 10.82 -13.43
CA GLN A 63 -20.22 9.60 -13.54
C GLN A 63 -19.64 8.40 -12.78
N THR A 64 -18.33 8.43 -12.51
CA THR A 64 -17.65 7.41 -11.72
C THR A 64 -18.16 7.40 -10.27
N LYS A 65 -18.60 6.24 -9.80
CA LYS A 65 -19.03 6.05 -8.41
C LYS A 65 -17.82 5.73 -7.56
N TRP A 66 -17.24 6.77 -6.96
CA TRP A 66 -16.13 6.67 -6.03
C TRP A 66 -16.54 5.93 -4.75
N SER A 67 -15.67 5.05 -4.26
CA SER A 67 -15.87 4.34 -2.99
C SER A 67 -15.66 5.23 -1.76
N ASP A 68 -16.06 4.74 -0.59
CA ASP A 68 -15.92 5.45 0.69
C ASP A 68 -14.45 5.75 1.01
N VAL A 69 -14.17 7.04 1.23
CA VAL A 69 -12.86 7.61 1.53
C VAL A 69 -12.21 6.96 2.76
N LYS A 70 -13.03 6.43 3.69
CA LYS A 70 -12.55 5.73 4.89
C LYS A 70 -11.71 4.49 4.57
N GLN A 71 -12.08 3.74 3.53
CA GLN A 71 -11.34 2.53 3.14
C GLN A 71 -9.95 2.88 2.60
N CYS A 72 -9.85 3.96 1.82
CA CYS A 72 -8.58 4.47 1.29
C CYS A 72 -7.63 4.94 2.39
N HIS A 73 -8.19 5.66 3.38
CA HIS A 73 -7.40 6.10 4.52
C HIS A 73 -6.87 4.92 5.32
N PHE A 74 -7.69 3.90 5.57
CA PHE A 74 -7.24 2.71 6.28
C PHE A 74 -6.08 2.01 5.55
N THR A 75 -6.21 1.77 4.24
CA THR A 75 -5.18 1.08 3.45
C THR A 75 -3.90 1.91 3.27
N THR A 76 -3.97 3.24 3.38
CA THR A 76 -2.80 4.12 3.33
C THR A 76 -2.12 4.28 4.70
N PHE A 77 -2.90 4.43 5.78
CA PHE A 77 -2.35 4.61 7.13
C PHE A 77 -1.83 3.32 7.76
N ALA A 78 -2.43 2.16 7.45
CA ALA A 78 -1.97 0.87 7.96
C ALA A 78 -0.49 0.56 7.67
N PRO A 79 0.02 0.65 6.43
CA PRO A 79 1.45 0.44 6.15
C PRO A 79 2.33 1.51 6.81
N VAL A 80 1.89 2.76 6.91
CA VAL A 80 2.63 3.83 7.61
C VAL A 80 2.81 3.50 9.10
N LEU A 81 1.74 3.04 9.77
CA LEU A 81 1.82 2.59 11.16
C LEU A 81 2.74 1.37 11.31
N GLY A 82 2.74 0.46 10.34
CA GLY A 82 3.68 -0.67 10.29
C GLY A 82 5.14 -0.22 10.23
N VAL A 83 5.47 0.76 9.38
CA VAL A 83 6.81 1.33 9.25
C VAL A 83 7.25 2.01 10.55
N ILE A 84 6.38 2.84 11.16
CA ILE A 84 6.67 3.51 12.43
C ILE A 84 6.91 2.49 13.55
N HIS A 85 6.05 1.47 13.63
CA HIS A 85 6.20 0.39 14.60
C HIS A 85 7.53 -0.34 14.43
N ALA A 86 7.87 -0.73 13.20
CA ALA A 86 9.13 -1.41 12.89
C ALA A 86 10.34 -0.52 13.22
N PHE A 87 10.26 0.79 12.96
CA PHE A 87 11.32 1.75 13.28
C PHE A 87 11.54 1.87 14.79
N ILE A 88 10.47 1.98 15.58
CA ILE A 88 10.55 2.04 17.06
C ILE A 88 11.24 0.78 17.61
N TRP A 89 10.86 -0.40 17.13
CA TRP A 89 11.48 -1.65 17.55
C TRP A 89 12.93 -1.77 17.11
N CYS A 90 13.25 -1.42 15.85
CA CYS A 90 14.64 -1.40 15.38
C CYS A 90 15.52 -0.47 16.22
N TRP A 91 15.03 0.75 16.51
CA TRP A 91 15.72 1.71 17.36
C TRP A 91 15.94 1.16 18.77
N TYR A 92 14.92 0.55 19.35
CA TYR A 92 14.99 -0.08 20.67
C TYR A 92 16.05 -1.18 20.72
N TYR A 93 16.05 -2.10 19.75
CA TYR A 93 17.08 -3.16 19.66
C TYR A 93 18.48 -2.59 19.47
N PHE A 94 18.63 -1.51 18.71
CA PHE A 94 19.93 -0.86 18.53
C PHE A 94 20.47 -0.24 19.81
N LEU A 95 19.63 0.48 20.57
CA LEU A 95 20.05 1.13 21.82
C LEU A 95 20.26 0.12 22.96
N MET A 96 19.34 -0.84 23.13
CA MET A 96 19.46 -1.84 24.21
C MET A 96 20.59 -2.83 23.99
N LYS A 97 21.05 -3.05 22.74
CA LYS A 97 22.23 -3.88 22.47
C LYS A 97 23.50 -3.38 23.18
N SER A 98 23.57 -2.10 23.59
CA SER A 98 24.71 -1.57 24.33
C SER A 98 24.63 -1.73 25.85
N ASP A 99 23.43 -1.92 26.42
CA ASP A 99 23.20 -1.95 27.87
C ASP A 99 22.97 -3.37 28.45
N PHE A 100 22.63 -4.36 27.61
CA PHE A 100 22.19 -5.70 28.05
C PHE A 100 23.21 -6.83 27.87
N ASP A 101 24.47 -6.61 28.28
CA ASP A 101 25.36 -7.73 28.64
C ASP A 101 24.86 -8.47 29.91
N GLY A 102 23.80 -7.97 30.58
CA GLY A 102 23.13 -8.59 31.71
C GLY A 102 21.93 -9.47 31.33
N GLU A 103 22.14 -10.79 31.37
CA GLU A 103 21.27 -11.90 30.92
C GLU A 103 19.80 -11.97 31.44
N LYS A 104 19.34 -11.05 32.29
CA LYS A 104 18.15 -11.27 33.16
C LYS A 104 16.83 -10.55 32.81
N ASN A 105 16.81 -9.52 31.95
CA ASN A 105 15.57 -8.77 31.67
C ASN A 105 14.91 -9.05 30.30
N ASP A 106 15.54 -9.86 29.44
CA ASP A 106 15.08 -10.07 28.05
C ASP A 106 13.72 -10.80 27.95
N ASP A 107 13.40 -11.66 28.92
CA ASP A 107 12.23 -12.54 28.84
C ASP A 107 10.90 -11.78 29.06
N TYR A 108 10.94 -10.68 29.82
CA TYR A 108 9.77 -9.81 30.03
C TYR A 108 9.38 -9.00 28.79
N LEU A 109 10.35 -8.71 27.92
CA LEU A 109 10.11 -7.93 26.72
C LEU A 109 9.60 -8.76 25.55
N LEU A 110 9.88 -10.07 25.57
CA LEU A 110 9.52 -11.00 24.50
C LEU A 110 8.00 -11.12 24.33
N VAL A 111 7.24 -11.08 25.43
CA VAL A 111 5.77 -11.18 25.40
C VAL A 111 5.11 -9.94 24.76
N PRO A 112 5.40 -8.68 25.20
CA PRO A 112 4.91 -7.47 24.54
C PRO A 112 5.31 -7.39 23.07
N THR A 113 6.53 -7.81 22.75
CA THR A 113 7.08 -7.81 21.39
C THR A 113 6.27 -8.70 20.45
N ILE A 114 6.02 -9.95 20.86
CA ILE A 114 5.24 -10.90 20.06
C ILE A 114 3.79 -10.41 19.92
N HIS A 115 3.22 -9.88 21.00
CA HIS A 115 1.85 -9.37 20.99
C HIS A 115 1.68 -8.20 20.01
N THR A 116 2.54 -7.19 20.10
CA THR A 116 2.47 -5.99 19.24
C THR A 116 2.77 -6.30 17.78
N ASN A 117 3.78 -7.13 17.49
CA ASN A 117 4.02 -7.62 16.12
C ASN A 117 2.85 -8.44 15.58
N GLY A 118 2.22 -9.29 16.41
CA GLY A 118 1.04 -10.05 16.02
C GLY A 118 -0.14 -9.15 15.66
N VAL A 119 -0.44 -8.14 16.48
CA VAL A 119 -1.50 -7.16 16.19
C VAL A 119 -1.21 -6.41 14.89
N MET A 120 0.03 -5.95 14.69
CA MET A 120 0.42 -5.25 13.46
C MET A 120 0.33 -6.16 12.23
N PHE A 121 0.70 -7.44 12.36
CA PHE A 121 0.55 -8.42 11.29
C PHE A 121 -0.91 -8.54 10.84
N PHE A 122 -1.87 -8.64 11.77
CA PHE A 122 -3.29 -8.70 11.42
C PHE A 122 -3.78 -7.43 10.73
N ILE A 123 -3.37 -6.25 11.21
CA ILE A 123 -3.74 -4.96 10.59
C ILE A 123 -3.23 -4.88 9.14
N LEU A 124 -1.96 -5.25 8.92
CA LEU A 124 -1.35 -5.24 7.59
C LEU A 124 -1.97 -6.30 6.67
N LEU A 125 -2.34 -7.47 7.21
CA LEU A 125 -3.02 -8.52 6.46
C LEU A 125 -4.40 -8.05 5.98
N ILE A 126 -5.17 -7.39 6.84
CA ILE A 126 -6.47 -6.80 6.45
C ILE A 126 -6.25 -5.73 5.39
N ALA A 127 -5.31 -4.81 5.58
CA ALA A 127 -5.00 -3.76 4.61
C ALA A 127 -4.60 -4.35 3.23
N SER A 128 -3.74 -5.36 3.22
CA SER A 128 -3.33 -6.05 2.00
C SER A 128 -4.51 -6.74 1.30
N SER A 129 -5.41 -7.34 2.07
CA SER A 129 -6.59 -8.02 1.53
C SER A 129 -7.60 -7.02 0.94
N MET A 130 -7.73 -5.86 1.56
CA MET A 130 -8.53 -4.75 1.04
C MET A 130 -7.95 -4.17 -0.24
N ILE A 131 -6.63 -4.02 -0.31
CA ILE A 131 -5.95 -3.57 -1.55
C ILE A 131 -6.16 -4.58 -2.67
N GLY A 132 -5.95 -5.87 -2.42
CA GLY A 132 -6.15 -6.92 -3.43
C GLY A 132 -7.58 -6.94 -3.97
N SER A 133 -8.57 -7.07 -3.08
CA SER A 133 -9.97 -7.10 -3.50
C SER A 133 -10.47 -5.80 -4.12
N GLY A 134 -9.97 -4.64 -3.67
CA GLY A 134 -10.29 -3.36 -4.27
C GLY A 134 -9.74 -3.20 -5.69
N MET A 135 -8.54 -3.74 -5.96
CA MET A 135 -7.94 -3.79 -7.30
C MET A 135 -8.69 -4.77 -8.22
N ASP A 136 -9.13 -5.92 -7.70
CA ASP A 136 -9.93 -6.87 -8.47
C ASP A 136 -11.25 -6.26 -8.92
N ILE A 137 -11.91 -5.49 -8.06
CA ILE A 137 -13.17 -4.81 -8.39
C ILE A 137 -12.94 -3.70 -9.40
N TRP A 138 -11.87 -2.93 -9.26
CA TRP A 138 -11.46 -1.93 -10.24
C TRP A 138 -11.24 -2.57 -11.62
N CYS A 139 -10.44 -3.64 -11.70
CA CYS A 139 -10.19 -4.36 -12.94
C CYS A 139 -11.47 -4.93 -13.57
N ASN A 140 -12.34 -5.53 -12.75
CA ASN A 140 -13.62 -6.05 -13.24
C ASN A 140 -14.51 -4.95 -13.82
N SER A 141 -14.51 -3.75 -13.22
CA SER A 141 -15.28 -2.62 -13.74
C SER A 141 -14.73 -2.14 -15.08
N LEU A 142 -13.41 -2.09 -15.26
CA LEU A 142 -12.79 -1.73 -16.54
C LEU A 142 -13.11 -2.72 -17.66
N GLU A 143 -13.04 -4.02 -17.38
CA GLU A 143 -13.29 -5.07 -18.38
C GLU A 143 -14.77 -5.20 -18.75
N LYS A 144 -15.67 -5.09 -17.77
CA LYS A 144 -17.12 -5.33 -17.98
C LYS A 144 -17.90 -4.07 -18.31
N ASP A 145 -17.68 -2.99 -17.57
CA ASP A 145 -18.49 -1.77 -17.67
C ASP A 145 -17.88 -0.77 -18.66
N GLY A 146 -16.56 -0.78 -18.80
CA GLY A 146 -15.82 0.09 -19.73
C GLY A 146 -15.91 -0.31 -21.20
N HIS A 147 -16.36 -1.53 -21.52
CA HIS A 147 -16.36 -2.10 -22.87
C HIS A 147 -15.05 -1.89 -23.65
N LEU A 148 -13.93 -1.80 -22.93
CA LEU A 148 -12.63 -1.44 -23.51
C LEU A 148 -12.12 -2.53 -24.46
N GLY A 149 -12.55 -3.79 -24.29
CA GLY A 149 -12.08 -4.93 -25.09
C GLY A 149 -10.63 -5.35 -24.78
N TYR A 150 -10.00 -4.68 -23.81
CA TYR A 150 -8.65 -4.94 -23.32
C TYR A 150 -8.68 -5.58 -21.93
N THR A 151 -7.65 -6.35 -21.60
CA THR A 151 -7.44 -6.85 -20.25
C THR A 151 -7.08 -5.71 -19.29
N CYS A 152 -7.30 -5.88 -17.99
CA CYS A 152 -6.94 -4.85 -17.00
C CYS A 152 -5.45 -4.43 -17.11
N ALA A 153 -4.54 -5.38 -17.35
CA ALA A 153 -3.12 -5.11 -17.51
C ALA A 153 -2.82 -4.23 -18.75
N GLU A 154 -3.51 -4.48 -19.87
CA GLU A 154 -3.37 -3.68 -21.09
C GLU A 154 -3.97 -2.28 -20.90
N SER A 155 -5.11 -2.17 -20.21
CA SER A 155 -5.74 -0.88 -19.92
C SER A 155 -4.86 0.04 -19.05
N GLN A 156 -4.00 -0.53 -18.21
CA GLN A 156 -3.02 0.22 -17.39
C GLN A 156 -1.84 0.76 -18.22
N MET A 157 -1.61 0.23 -19.42
CA MET A 157 -0.58 0.68 -20.36
C MET A 157 -1.10 1.71 -21.37
N LEU A 158 -2.40 2.02 -21.33
CA LEU A 158 -2.98 3.05 -22.18
C LEU A 158 -2.83 4.44 -21.54
N PRO A 159 -2.81 5.52 -22.33
CA PRO A 159 -2.86 6.88 -21.82
C PRO A 159 -4.24 7.20 -21.20
N TRP A 160 -4.24 7.73 -19.98
CA TRP A 160 -5.43 8.08 -19.21
C TRP A 160 -5.66 9.59 -19.15
N LYS A 161 -6.91 10.00 -19.38
CA LYS A 161 -7.36 11.39 -19.23
C LYS A 161 -8.57 11.48 -18.31
N ILE A 162 -8.50 12.35 -17.31
CA ILE A 162 -9.56 12.52 -16.31
C ILE A 162 -10.39 13.77 -16.64
N VAL A 163 -11.67 13.59 -16.96
CA VAL A 163 -12.62 14.67 -17.31
C VAL A 163 -13.55 14.92 -16.09
N PRO A 164 -13.84 16.17 -15.68
CA PRO A 164 -13.74 17.44 -16.41
C PRO A 164 -12.46 18.23 -16.13
N SER A 165 -11.39 17.58 -15.64
CA SER A 165 -10.22 18.29 -15.15
C SER A 165 -9.44 18.94 -16.30
N ALA A 166 -9.80 20.18 -16.64
CA ALA A 166 -9.11 21.05 -17.59
C ALA A 166 -7.67 21.44 -17.13
N ARG A 167 -7.25 20.93 -15.96
CA ARG A 167 -5.95 21.18 -15.32
C ARG A 167 -5.47 19.95 -14.53
N GLY A 168 -5.91 18.76 -14.89
CA GLY A 168 -5.40 17.50 -14.34
C GLY A 168 -4.17 17.04 -15.13
N PRO A 169 -3.19 16.38 -14.50
CA PRO A 169 -2.04 15.83 -15.22
C PRO A 169 -2.54 14.81 -16.25
N GLU A 170 -2.10 14.94 -17.51
CA GLU A 170 -2.30 13.86 -18.50
C GLU A 170 -1.41 12.68 -18.08
N ILE A 171 -2.04 11.56 -17.74
CA ILE A 171 -1.33 10.38 -17.25
C ILE A 171 -0.97 9.55 -18.48
N HIS A 172 0.28 9.66 -18.93
CA HIS A 172 0.72 8.92 -20.11
C HIS A 172 0.67 7.41 -19.93
N ASN A 173 0.91 6.89 -18.71
CA ASN A 173 0.87 5.47 -18.37
C ASN A 173 0.62 5.27 -16.86
N PHE A 174 -0.15 4.25 -16.47
CA PHE A 174 -0.32 3.91 -15.05
C PHE A 174 0.99 3.33 -14.45
N TYR A 175 1.80 2.66 -15.29
CA TYR A 175 3.12 2.13 -14.91
C TYR A 175 4.16 3.21 -14.60
N SER A 176 4.13 4.36 -15.28
CA SER A 176 5.07 5.44 -14.97
C SER A 176 4.77 6.08 -13.61
N LEU A 177 3.54 5.96 -13.12
CA LEU A 177 3.16 6.39 -11.76
C LEU A 177 3.76 5.48 -10.68
N LEU A 178 3.84 4.17 -10.93
CA LEU A 178 4.51 3.23 -10.04
C LEU A 178 6.04 3.41 -10.05
N LEU A 179 6.61 3.85 -11.18
CA LEU A 179 8.05 4.08 -11.34
C LEU A 179 8.52 5.46 -10.82
N THR A 180 7.65 6.47 -10.80
CA THR A 180 7.95 7.81 -10.25
C THR A 180 7.82 7.88 -8.72
N ALA A 181 7.23 6.85 -8.10
CA ALA A 181 7.21 6.66 -6.64
C ALA A 181 8.49 5.98 -6.09
N LYS A 182 9.53 5.82 -6.92
CA LYS A 182 10.81 5.18 -6.59
C LYS A 182 11.89 6.19 -6.21
#